data_AF-A0AA42IL64-F1
#
_entry.id   AF-A0AA42IL64-F1
#
_cell.length_a   1.000
_cell.length_b   1.000
_cell.length_c   1.000
_cell.angle_alpha   90.00
_cell.angle_beta   90.00
_cell.angle_gamma   90.00
#
_symmetry.space_group_name_H-M   'P 1'
#
loop_
_entity.id
_entity.type
_entity.pdbx_description
1 polymer ?
#
loop_
_entity_poly.entity_id
_entity_poly.type
_entity_poly.pdbx_seq_one_letter_code
_entity_poly.pdbx_strand_id
1 'polypeptide(L)'
;MSAPAIRPRPDQIGELTRGLHLPLPAVDALHLEIIAEGLSRAFTYIRAHHPLAVNSGSEAEVTSLMEARLNALIGQDPFWGQLVTCVVRGKESVSFDGSHIEKRPDLSIYLSSRARNFPLIAEAKIIDSGASKTEALYCDKGLHRFLAGEYAWANQEALMVAYVRDGSSISDRLLPFLADAMTQAPPRYAVEALPTSCSSGTSDLAWSRHARSFVYNHQAPPAHHPGSIAIWHLWLS
;
A
#
# COMPACT_ATOMS: atom_id res chain seq x y z
N MET A 1 -25.79 22.39 -6.77
CA MET A 1 -24.50 22.95 -6.31
C MET A 1 -23.40 22.16 -6.99
N SER A 2 -22.62 22.76 -7.89
CA SER A 2 -21.45 22.07 -8.48
C SER A 2 -20.43 21.81 -7.38
N ALA A 3 -19.87 20.60 -7.37
CA ALA A 3 -18.73 20.29 -6.52
C ALA A 3 -17.63 21.34 -6.77
N PRO A 4 -16.97 21.86 -5.72
CA PRO A 4 -15.88 22.82 -5.90
C PRO A 4 -14.82 22.20 -6.80
N ALA A 5 -14.30 22.99 -7.74
CA ALA A 5 -13.22 22.54 -8.62
C ALA A 5 -12.04 22.05 -7.77
N ILE A 6 -11.64 20.80 -7.97
CA ILE A 6 -10.45 20.21 -7.36
C ILE A 6 -9.24 21.02 -7.85
N ARG A 7 -8.57 21.75 -6.95
CA ARG A 7 -7.43 22.62 -7.25
C ARG A 7 -6.24 22.22 -6.40
N PRO A 8 -5.00 22.28 -6.93
CA PRO A 8 -3.79 22.13 -6.13
C PRO A 8 -3.78 23.08 -4.93
N ARG A 9 -3.20 22.61 -3.81
CA ARG A 9 -3.07 23.36 -2.55
C ARG A 9 -1.58 23.45 -2.15
N PRO A 10 -0.81 24.37 -2.76
CA PRO A 10 0.64 24.47 -2.56
C PRO A 10 1.01 24.69 -1.09
N ASP A 11 0.27 25.52 -0.36
CA ASP A 11 0.57 25.84 1.05
C ASP A 11 0.46 24.59 1.93
N GLN A 12 -0.57 23.78 1.71
CA GLN A 12 -0.77 22.52 2.44
C GLN A 12 0.36 21.53 2.15
N ILE A 13 0.79 21.43 0.89
CA ILE A 13 1.93 20.59 0.51
C ILE A 13 3.22 21.13 1.11
N GLY A 14 3.44 22.44 1.08
CA GLY A 14 4.62 23.08 1.67
C GLY A 14 4.73 22.84 3.18
N GLU A 15 3.62 22.91 3.92
CA GLU A 15 3.62 22.53 5.34
C GLU A 15 3.86 21.04 5.55
N LEU A 16 3.20 20.20 4.75
CA LEU A 16 3.31 18.75 4.86
C LEU A 16 4.74 18.26 4.56
N THR A 17 5.48 18.93 3.68
CA THR A 17 6.84 18.52 3.27
C THR A 17 7.95 19.37 3.90
N ARG A 18 7.59 20.29 4.81
CA ARG A 18 8.54 21.22 5.42
C ARG A 18 9.69 20.47 6.10
N GLY A 19 10.91 20.75 5.67
CA GLY A 19 12.13 20.15 6.23
C GLY A 19 12.42 18.72 5.76
N LEU A 20 11.67 18.22 4.76
CA LEU A 20 11.92 16.92 4.14
C LEU A 20 12.60 17.06 2.79
N HIS A 21 13.43 16.07 2.47
CA HIS A 21 13.91 15.82 1.11
C HIS A 21 13.02 14.74 0.48
N LEU A 22 12.46 15.02 -0.69
CA LEU A 22 11.63 14.07 -1.43
C LEU A 22 12.36 13.53 -2.67
N PRO A 23 12.07 12.28 -3.09
CA PRO A 23 11.31 11.28 -2.32
C PRO A 23 12.01 10.95 -1.00
N LEU A 24 11.24 10.49 -0.01
CA LEU A 24 11.79 10.10 1.29
C LEU A 24 12.82 8.98 1.11
N PRO A 25 13.79 8.81 2.02
CA PRO A 25 14.70 7.68 1.99
C PRO A 25 13.94 6.36 1.88
N ALA A 26 14.46 5.42 1.09
CA ALA A 26 13.89 4.09 0.93
C ALA A 26 13.72 3.37 2.28
N VAL A 27 12.66 2.59 2.44
CA VAL A 27 12.53 1.64 3.56
C VAL A 27 13.41 0.43 3.27
N ASP A 28 14.22 0.04 4.26
CA ASP A 28 15.10 -1.12 4.11
C ASP A 28 14.28 -2.39 3.80
N ALA A 29 14.75 -3.19 2.85
CA ALA A 29 14.05 -4.40 2.40
C ALA A 29 13.81 -5.39 3.56
N LEU A 30 14.74 -5.51 4.50
CA LEU A 30 14.57 -6.36 5.68
C LEU A 30 13.45 -5.84 6.59
N HIS A 31 13.33 -4.52 6.76
CA HIS A 31 12.20 -3.96 7.50
C HIS A 31 10.86 -4.23 6.79
N LEU A 32 10.82 -4.18 5.46
CA LEU A 32 9.61 -4.49 4.68
C LEU A 32 9.22 -5.97 4.79
N GLU A 33 10.19 -6.89 4.75
CA GLU A 33 9.96 -8.32 5.01
C GLU A 33 9.45 -8.57 6.44
N ILE A 34 10.04 -7.92 7.46
CA ILE A 34 9.56 -8.01 8.85
C ILE A 34 8.13 -7.46 8.97
N ILE A 35 7.81 -6.36 8.27
CA ILE A 35 6.47 -5.78 8.26
C ILE A 35 5.48 -6.75 7.62
N ALA A 36 5.84 -7.35 6.48
CA ALA A 36 5.02 -8.35 5.81
C ALA A 36 4.78 -9.59 6.68
N GLU A 37 5.81 -10.09 7.38
CA GLU A 37 5.68 -11.20 8.32
C GLU A 37 4.75 -10.85 9.50
N GLY A 38 4.84 -9.63 10.04
CA GLY A 38 3.93 -9.17 11.09
C GLY A 38 2.47 -9.10 10.62
N LEU A 39 2.24 -8.67 9.37
CA LEU A 39 0.92 -8.72 8.72
C LEU A 39 0.42 -10.16 8.57
N SER A 40 1.26 -11.08 8.07
CA SER A 40 0.93 -12.51 7.94
C SER A 40 0.57 -13.15 9.28
N ARG A 41 1.34 -12.87 10.34
CA ARG A 41 1.08 -13.37 11.70
C ARG A 41 -0.23 -12.82 12.26
N ALA A 42 -0.49 -11.53 12.08
CA ALA A 42 -1.74 -10.90 12.50
C ALA A 42 -2.95 -11.53 11.79
N PHE A 43 -2.86 -11.71 10.47
CA PHE A 43 -3.92 -12.32 9.69
C PHE A 43 -4.16 -13.79 10.06
N THR A 44 -3.09 -14.57 10.24
CA THR A 44 -3.18 -15.97 10.69
C THR A 44 -3.92 -16.07 12.03
N TYR A 45 -3.61 -15.18 12.97
CA TYR A 45 -4.33 -15.11 14.24
C TYR A 45 -5.82 -14.79 14.03
N ILE A 46 -6.14 -13.79 13.20
CA ILE A 46 -7.53 -13.38 12.93
C ILE A 46 -8.30 -14.50 12.24
N ARG A 47 -7.72 -15.17 11.26
CA ARG A 47 -8.34 -16.31 10.57
C ARG A 47 -8.66 -17.46 11.54
N ALA A 48 -7.78 -17.74 12.49
CA ALA A 48 -8.00 -18.79 13.48
C ALA A 48 -9.11 -18.44 14.50
N HIS A 49 -9.24 -17.17 14.91
CA HIS A 49 -10.16 -16.76 15.97
C HIS A 49 -11.47 -16.13 15.47
N HIS A 50 -11.47 -15.61 14.25
CA HIS A 50 -12.58 -14.92 13.61
C HIS A 50 -12.79 -15.40 12.15
N PRO A 51 -12.90 -16.72 11.90
CA PRO A 51 -12.93 -17.27 10.54
C PRO A 51 -14.11 -16.76 9.71
N LEU A 52 -15.27 -16.49 10.34
CA LEU A 52 -16.43 -15.92 9.63
C LEU A 52 -16.13 -14.54 9.05
N ALA A 53 -15.45 -13.67 9.81
CA ALA A 53 -15.08 -12.33 9.32
C ALA A 53 -14.11 -12.41 8.13
N VAL A 54 -13.15 -13.35 8.17
CA VAL A 54 -12.20 -13.57 7.06
C VAL A 54 -12.89 -14.13 5.82
N ASN A 55 -13.79 -15.11 5.99
CA ASN A 55 -14.40 -15.83 4.89
C ASN A 55 -15.54 -15.08 4.21
N SER A 56 -16.33 -14.29 4.95
CA SER A 56 -17.53 -13.61 4.40
C SER A 56 -17.63 -12.12 4.70
N GLY A 57 -16.77 -11.58 5.57
CA GLY A 57 -16.78 -10.16 5.90
C GLY A 57 -16.40 -9.26 4.71
N SER A 58 -16.64 -7.98 4.85
CA SER A 58 -16.15 -6.95 3.94
C SER A 58 -14.65 -6.69 4.11
N GLU A 59 -14.03 -6.06 3.11
CA GLU A 59 -12.65 -5.54 3.20
C GLU A 59 -12.47 -4.68 4.46
N ALA A 60 -13.43 -3.80 4.75
CA ALA A 60 -13.40 -2.93 5.91
C ALA A 60 -13.39 -3.69 7.24
N GLU A 61 -14.17 -4.77 7.36
CA GLU A 61 -14.24 -5.59 8.57
C GLU A 61 -12.93 -6.36 8.81
N VAL A 62 -12.36 -6.98 7.78
CA VAL A 62 -11.08 -7.70 7.90
C VAL A 62 -9.96 -6.72 8.23
N THR A 63 -9.88 -5.57 7.54
CA THR A 63 -8.88 -4.53 7.81
C THR A 63 -9.00 -3.96 9.23
N SER A 64 -10.21 -3.83 9.77
CA SER A 64 -10.43 -3.38 11.15
C SER A 64 -9.85 -4.38 12.17
N LEU A 65 -10.07 -5.68 11.97
CA LEU A 65 -9.46 -6.72 12.80
C LEU A 65 -7.93 -6.71 12.68
N MET A 66 -7.40 -6.51 11.47
CA MET A 66 -5.96 -6.36 11.21
C MET A 66 -5.36 -5.19 11.99
N GLU A 67 -5.96 -4.00 11.90
CA GLU A 67 -5.53 -2.82 12.67
C GLU A 67 -5.46 -3.13 14.18
N ALA A 68 -6.54 -3.68 14.74
CA ALA A 68 -6.61 -4.00 16.17
C ALA A 68 -5.51 -5.00 16.57
N ARG A 69 -5.31 -6.05 15.77
CA ARG A 69 -4.30 -7.09 16.06
C ARG A 69 -2.88 -6.56 15.92
N LEU A 70 -2.58 -5.78 14.89
CA LEU A 70 -1.26 -5.19 14.66
C LEU A 70 -0.87 -4.22 15.77
N ASN A 71 -1.82 -3.43 16.29
CA ASN A 71 -1.55 -2.58 17.45
C ASN A 71 -1.37 -3.40 18.74
N ALA A 72 -2.11 -4.49 18.92
CA ALA A 72 -1.88 -5.38 20.05
C ALA A 72 -0.48 -6.02 20.02
N LEU A 73 0.06 -6.32 18.82
CA LEU A 73 1.41 -6.85 18.66
C LEU A 73 2.50 -5.88 19.17
N ILE A 74 2.27 -4.57 19.17
CA ILE A 74 3.26 -3.56 19.63
C ILE A 74 3.63 -3.80 21.10
N GLY A 75 2.68 -4.22 21.93
CA GLY A 75 2.92 -4.55 23.33
C GLY A 75 3.28 -6.02 23.60
N GLN A 76 3.16 -6.90 22.61
CA GLN A 76 3.34 -8.35 22.76
C GLN A 76 4.63 -8.87 22.14
N ASP A 77 5.13 -8.18 21.10
CA ASP A 77 6.31 -8.55 20.35
C ASP A 77 7.31 -7.38 20.38
N PRO A 78 8.40 -7.50 21.15
CA PRO A 78 9.39 -6.41 21.29
C PRO A 78 10.01 -5.96 19.97
N PHE A 79 10.22 -6.87 19.02
CA PHE A 79 10.81 -6.51 17.72
C PHE A 79 9.80 -5.74 16.88
N TRP A 80 8.54 -6.17 16.86
CA TRP A 80 7.47 -5.42 16.21
C TRP A 80 7.30 -4.03 16.83
N GLY A 81 7.24 -3.93 18.16
CA GLY A 81 7.07 -2.67 18.86
C GLY A 81 8.27 -1.71 18.75
N GLN A 82 9.47 -2.22 18.46
CA GLN A 82 10.62 -1.38 18.11
C GLN A 82 10.52 -0.79 16.70
N LEU A 83 9.94 -1.52 15.74
CA LEU A 83 9.82 -1.07 14.35
C LEU A 83 8.57 -0.22 14.11
N VAL A 84 7.43 -0.61 14.69
CA VAL A 84 6.10 -0.03 14.44
C VAL A 84 5.59 0.67 15.71
N THR A 85 5.29 1.96 15.58
CA THR A 85 4.76 2.79 16.67
C THR A 85 3.24 2.68 16.80
N CYS A 86 2.52 2.63 15.68
CA CYS A 86 1.09 2.36 15.62
C CYS A 86 0.66 2.02 14.19
N VAL A 87 -0.52 1.42 14.07
CA VAL A 87 -1.21 1.22 12.79
C VAL A 87 -2.56 1.90 12.87
N VAL A 88 -2.94 2.66 11.84
CA VAL A 88 -4.22 3.39 11.80
C VAL A 88 -4.97 3.06 10.52
N ARG A 89 -6.22 2.66 10.64
CA ARG A 89 -7.13 2.41 9.51
C ARG A 89 -7.80 3.69 9.05
N GLY A 90 -7.84 3.91 7.74
CA GLY A 90 -8.63 4.98 7.13
C GLY A 90 -8.21 6.39 7.54
N LYS A 91 -6.94 6.59 7.94
CA LYS A 91 -6.39 7.91 8.24
C LYS A 91 -6.42 8.77 6.99
N GLU A 92 -7.01 9.95 7.06
CA GLU A 92 -7.05 10.88 5.93
C GLU A 92 -5.63 11.26 5.49
N SER A 93 -5.41 11.17 4.19
CA SER A 93 -4.17 11.51 3.50
C SER A 93 -4.44 12.47 2.35
N VAL A 94 -3.42 13.28 2.10
CA VAL A 94 -3.41 14.34 1.10
C VAL A 94 -2.73 13.80 -0.16
N SER A 95 -3.27 14.06 -1.36
CA SER A 95 -2.63 13.73 -2.64
C SER A 95 -1.36 14.57 -2.86
N PHE A 96 -0.54 14.21 -3.86
CA PHE A 96 0.77 14.82 -4.12
C PHE A 96 0.75 16.35 -4.33
N ASP A 97 -0.37 16.89 -4.83
CA ASP A 97 -0.58 18.32 -5.09
C ASP A 97 -1.58 18.98 -4.13
N GLY A 98 -2.10 18.21 -3.17
CA GLY A 98 -3.07 18.66 -2.19
C GLY A 98 -4.47 18.80 -2.72
N SER A 99 -4.76 18.38 -3.95
CA SER A 99 -6.07 18.53 -4.58
C SER A 99 -7.14 17.61 -3.97
N HIS A 100 -6.73 16.44 -3.46
CA HIS A 100 -7.56 15.56 -2.62
C HIS A 100 -7.01 15.49 -1.19
N ILE A 101 -7.84 15.77 -0.19
CA ILE A 101 -7.43 15.82 1.23
C ILE A 101 -8.00 14.64 2.04
N GLU A 102 -9.08 14.03 1.57
CA GLU A 102 -9.86 13.03 2.30
C GLU A 102 -9.68 11.62 1.73
N LYS A 103 -8.54 11.34 1.10
CA LYS A 103 -8.25 9.97 0.67
C LYS A 103 -7.93 9.15 1.92
N ARG A 104 -8.41 7.91 1.99
CA ARG A 104 -8.33 7.08 3.19
C ARG A 104 -7.74 5.72 2.80
N PRO A 105 -6.42 5.55 2.83
CA PRO A 105 -5.81 4.24 2.62
C PRO A 105 -6.29 3.28 3.70
N ASP A 106 -6.33 1.99 3.36
CA ASP A 106 -6.83 0.98 4.27
C ASP A 106 -6.02 0.91 5.58
N LEU A 107 -4.68 0.97 5.51
CA LEU A 107 -3.82 1.04 6.69
C LEU A 107 -2.67 2.06 6.48
N SER A 108 -2.38 2.80 7.54
CA SER A 108 -1.20 3.64 7.70
C SER A 108 -0.33 3.08 8.82
N ILE A 109 0.86 2.58 8.48
CA ILE A 109 1.81 1.96 9.41
C ILE A 109 2.89 2.99 9.76
N TYR A 110 2.91 3.42 11.02
CA TYR A 110 3.87 4.42 11.51
C TYR A 110 5.12 3.73 12.01
N LEU A 111 6.24 3.95 11.34
CA LEU A 111 7.53 3.40 11.72
C LEU A 111 8.27 4.32 12.71
N SER A 112 8.97 3.74 13.67
CA SER A 112 9.62 4.46 14.78
C SER A 112 10.73 5.43 14.35
N SER A 113 11.43 5.13 13.26
CA SER A 113 12.58 5.89 12.74
C SER A 113 12.29 6.67 11.46
N ARG A 114 11.02 7.03 11.21
CA ARG A 114 10.56 7.67 9.96
C ARG A 114 9.72 8.92 10.20
N ALA A 115 9.59 9.72 9.15
CA ALA A 115 8.79 10.94 9.15
C ALA A 115 7.30 10.60 9.36
N ARG A 116 6.72 11.08 10.46
CA ARG A 116 5.35 10.71 10.88
C ARG A 116 4.24 11.19 9.94
N ASN A 117 4.52 12.22 9.15
CA ASN A 117 3.61 12.75 8.13
C ASN A 117 3.44 11.82 6.92
N PHE A 118 4.35 10.85 6.73
CA PHE A 118 4.33 9.91 5.61
C PHE A 118 4.51 8.48 6.10
N PRO A 119 3.49 7.90 6.75
CA PRO A 119 3.53 6.50 7.17
C PRO A 119 3.67 5.57 5.96
N LEU A 120 4.14 4.35 6.20
CA LEU A 120 4.11 3.31 5.18
C LEU A 120 2.65 2.91 4.93
N ILE A 121 2.20 3.08 3.69
CA ILE A 121 0.81 2.83 3.33
C ILE A 121 0.63 1.39 2.89
N ALA A 122 -0.41 0.73 3.40
CA ALA A 122 -0.92 -0.52 2.87
C ALA A 122 -2.37 -0.33 2.42
N GLU A 123 -2.65 -0.69 1.17
CA GLU A 123 -4.01 -0.74 0.62
C GLU A 123 -4.44 -2.20 0.50
N ALA A 124 -5.66 -2.52 0.94
CA ALA A 124 -6.15 -3.88 1.04
C ALA A 124 -7.30 -4.14 0.07
N LYS A 125 -7.34 -5.33 -0.52
CA LYS A 125 -8.45 -5.78 -1.37
C LYS A 125 -8.74 -7.25 -1.10
N ILE A 126 -10.00 -7.66 -1.24
CA ILE A 126 -10.34 -9.08 -1.27
C ILE A 126 -10.03 -9.63 -2.67
N ILE A 127 -9.53 -10.88 -2.73
CA ILE A 127 -9.46 -11.68 -3.95
C ILE A 127 -10.42 -12.86 -3.79
N ASP A 128 -11.46 -12.85 -4.59
CA ASP A 128 -12.54 -13.83 -4.63
C ASP A 128 -13.21 -13.76 -6.01
N SER A 129 -12.72 -14.60 -6.92
CA SER A 129 -13.24 -14.68 -8.29
C SER A 129 -14.73 -15.02 -8.32
N GLY A 130 -15.23 -15.81 -7.36
CA GLY A 130 -16.64 -16.16 -7.24
C GLY A 130 -17.53 -14.95 -6.92
N ALA A 131 -16.97 -13.95 -6.24
CA ALA A 131 -17.62 -12.67 -5.92
C ALA A 131 -17.19 -11.51 -6.84
N SER A 132 -16.56 -11.79 -7.99
CA SER A 132 -16.04 -10.77 -8.92
C SER A 132 -15.02 -9.81 -8.30
N LYS A 133 -14.26 -10.28 -7.31
CA LYS A 133 -13.16 -9.55 -6.66
C LYS A 133 -11.83 -10.04 -7.24
N THR A 134 -11.39 -9.41 -8.33
CA THR A 134 -10.28 -9.88 -9.17
C THR A 134 -9.04 -8.98 -9.11
N GLU A 135 -7.96 -9.42 -9.78
CA GLU A 135 -6.71 -8.70 -9.95
C GLU A 135 -6.92 -7.34 -10.64
N ALA A 136 -7.94 -7.24 -11.50
CA ALA A 136 -8.34 -5.98 -12.11
C ALA A 136 -8.81 -4.97 -11.06
N LEU A 137 -9.67 -5.37 -10.11
CA LEU A 137 -10.06 -4.47 -9.01
C LEU A 137 -8.89 -4.19 -8.06
N TYR A 138 -8.06 -5.19 -7.79
CA TYR A 138 -6.84 -5.03 -7.00
C TYR A 138 -5.93 -3.94 -7.59
N CYS A 139 -5.72 -3.94 -8.90
CA CYS A 139 -4.87 -2.96 -9.56
C CYS A 139 -5.58 -1.61 -9.81
N ASP A 140 -6.81 -1.62 -10.33
CA ASP A 140 -7.54 -0.39 -10.71
C ASP A 140 -8.02 0.42 -9.50
N LYS A 141 -8.39 -0.26 -8.40
CA LYS A 141 -8.92 0.39 -7.19
C LYS A 141 -7.94 0.42 -6.04
N GLY A 142 -6.81 -0.29 -6.14
CA GLY A 142 -5.71 -0.23 -5.18
C GLY A 142 -4.45 0.37 -5.79
N LEU A 143 -3.70 -0.44 -6.54
CA LEU A 143 -2.38 -0.10 -7.07
C LEU A 143 -2.31 1.26 -7.78
N HIS A 144 -3.30 1.56 -8.63
CA HIS A 144 -3.35 2.80 -9.41
C HIS A 144 -3.32 4.07 -8.54
N ARG A 145 -3.84 4.02 -7.29
CA ARG A 145 -3.82 5.16 -6.36
C ARG A 145 -2.40 5.58 -5.98
N PHE A 146 -1.46 4.64 -5.93
CA PHE A 146 -0.04 4.94 -5.70
C PHE A 146 0.60 5.62 -6.92
N LEU A 147 0.23 5.18 -8.13
CA LEU A 147 0.81 5.71 -9.38
C LEU A 147 0.33 7.13 -9.68
N ALA A 148 -0.92 7.41 -9.35
CA ALA A 148 -1.56 8.72 -9.52
C ALA A 148 -1.21 9.73 -8.41
N GLY A 149 -0.43 9.32 -7.41
CA GLY A 149 -0.02 10.19 -6.30
C GLY A 149 -1.12 10.49 -5.30
N GLU A 150 -2.15 9.63 -5.21
CA GLU A 150 -3.19 9.72 -4.18
C GLU A 150 -2.67 9.19 -2.84
N TYR A 151 -1.87 8.13 -2.87
CA TYR A 151 -1.28 7.47 -1.71
C TYR A 151 0.24 7.35 -1.84
N ALA A 152 0.93 7.38 -0.69
CA ALA A 152 2.37 7.11 -0.57
C ALA A 152 3.25 7.90 -1.54
N TRP A 153 2.81 9.09 -1.98
CA TRP A 153 3.45 9.83 -3.06
C TRP A 153 4.84 10.37 -2.71
N ALA A 154 5.16 10.47 -1.42
CA ALA A 154 6.49 10.81 -0.91
C ALA A 154 7.36 9.58 -0.66
N ASN A 155 6.77 8.40 -0.45
CA ASN A 155 7.48 7.16 -0.17
C ASN A 155 8.00 6.54 -1.47
N GLN A 156 9.02 5.70 -1.34
CA GLN A 156 9.54 4.86 -2.44
C GLN A 156 8.91 3.46 -2.43
N GLU A 157 8.25 3.08 -1.33
CA GLU A 157 7.60 1.79 -1.16
C GLU A 157 6.17 1.95 -0.60
N ALA A 158 5.30 1.03 -1.00
CA ALA A 158 3.98 0.84 -0.42
C ALA A 158 3.61 -0.64 -0.46
N LEU A 159 2.61 -1.04 0.33
CA LEU A 159 2.07 -2.40 0.29
C LEU A 159 0.72 -2.43 -0.41
N MET A 160 0.52 -3.47 -1.21
CA MET A 160 -0.79 -3.95 -1.59
C MET A 160 -1.03 -5.30 -0.89
N VAL A 161 -2.12 -5.40 -0.15
CA VAL A 161 -2.48 -6.59 0.62
C VAL A 161 -3.72 -7.22 0.00
N ALA A 162 -3.66 -8.51 -0.33
CA ALA A 162 -4.84 -9.28 -0.72
C ALA A 162 -5.32 -10.15 0.44
N TYR A 163 -6.62 -10.10 0.75
CA TYR A 163 -7.29 -11.14 1.54
C TYR A 163 -7.88 -12.16 0.56
N VAL A 164 -7.18 -13.28 0.37
CA VAL A 164 -7.49 -14.29 -0.65
C VAL A 164 -8.49 -15.31 -0.11
N ARG A 165 -9.57 -15.54 -0.86
CA ARG A 165 -10.62 -16.51 -0.51
C ARG A 165 -10.75 -17.67 -1.49
N ASP A 166 -10.29 -17.47 -2.73
CA ASP A 166 -10.43 -18.46 -3.80
C ASP A 166 -9.17 -19.31 -4.01
N GLY A 167 -8.16 -19.16 -3.14
CA GLY A 167 -6.90 -19.91 -3.20
C GLY A 167 -5.90 -19.40 -4.24
N SER A 168 -6.17 -18.25 -4.87
CA SER A 168 -5.26 -17.63 -5.83
C SER A 168 -3.94 -17.18 -5.18
N SER A 169 -2.88 -17.09 -5.98
CA SER A 169 -1.56 -16.61 -5.58
C SER A 169 -1.05 -15.47 -6.48
N ILE A 170 0.02 -14.81 -6.06
CA ILE A 170 0.70 -13.82 -6.90
C ILE A 170 1.20 -14.48 -8.20
N SER A 171 1.73 -15.69 -8.11
CA SER A 171 2.42 -16.37 -9.22
C SER A 171 1.48 -16.83 -10.34
N ASP A 172 0.28 -17.30 -9.99
CA ASP A 172 -0.71 -17.84 -10.93
C ASP A 172 -1.71 -16.77 -11.42
N ARG A 173 -1.91 -15.69 -10.66
CA ARG A 173 -2.85 -14.63 -10.99
C ARG A 173 -2.23 -13.27 -11.26
N LEU A 174 -1.59 -12.67 -10.25
CA LEU A 174 -1.17 -11.27 -10.35
C LEU A 174 -0.03 -11.06 -11.35
N LEU A 175 0.98 -11.94 -11.34
CA LEU A 175 2.11 -11.88 -12.25
C LEU A 175 1.65 -11.98 -13.71
N PRO A 176 0.89 -12.99 -14.15
CA PRO A 176 0.42 -13.04 -15.54
C PRO A 176 -0.53 -11.87 -15.87
N PHE A 177 -1.35 -11.41 -14.93
CA PHE A 177 -2.20 -10.24 -15.13
C PHE A 177 -1.38 -8.96 -15.42
N LEU A 178 -0.35 -8.68 -14.63
CA LEU A 178 0.53 -7.52 -14.86
C LEU A 178 1.41 -7.68 -16.10
N ALA A 179 1.79 -8.91 -16.45
CA ALA A 179 2.53 -9.21 -17.68
C ALA A 179 1.68 -8.95 -18.93
N ASP A 180 0.41 -9.33 -18.93
CA ASP A 180 -0.51 -8.95 -20.01
C ASP A 180 -0.71 -7.44 -20.06
N ALA A 181 -1.00 -6.82 -18.92
CA ALA A 181 -1.29 -5.39 -18.79
C ALA A 181 -0.17 -4.49 -19.33
N MET A 182 1.11 -4.88 -19.17
CA MET A 182 2.23 -4.10 -19.72
C MET A 182 2.37 -4.18 -21.25
N THR A 183 1.79 -5.22 -21.88
CA THR A 183 1.83 -5.41 -23.35
C THR A 183 0.65 -4.77 -24.07
N GLN A 184 -0.35 -4.28 -23.33
CA GLN A 184 -1.51 -3.58 -23.89
C GLN A 184 -1.11 -2.23 -24.53
N ALA A 185 -1.98 -1.69 -25.37
CA ALA A 185 -1.81 -0.39 -26.03
C ALA A 185 -2.96 0.56 -25.67
N PRO A 186 -2.76 1.56 -24.78
CA PRO A 186 -1.51 1.88 -24.07
C PRO A 186 -1.19 0.90 -22.92
N PRO A 187 0.09 0.74 -22.53
CA PRO A 187 0.47 -0.09 -21.38
C PRO A 187 -0.23 0.37 -20.11
N ARG A 188 -0.75 -0.58 -19.32
CA ARG A 188 -1.42 -0.29 -18.06
C ARG A 188 -0.46 -0.42 -16.88
N TYR A 189 -0.79 0.30 -15.81
CA TYR A 189 -0.09 0.28 -14.52
C TYR A 189 1.40 0.65 -14.55
N ALA A 190 1.92 1.16 -15.67
CA ALA A 190 3.30 1.65 -15.79
C ALA A 190 4.35 0.69 -15.22
N VAL A 191 4.21 -0.61 -15.49
CA VAL A 191 5.08 -1.67 -14.94
C VAL A 191 6.50 -1.53 -15.51
N GLU A 192 7.48 -1.42 -14.61
CA GLU A 192 8.92 -1.42 -14.94
C GLU A 192 9.60 -2.74 -14.55
N ALA A 193 9.09 -3.41 -13.52
CA ALA A 193 9.52 -4.74 -13.11
C ALA A 193 8.29 -5.54 -12.65
N LEU A 194 8.15 -6.76 -13.16
CA LEU A 194 7.12 -7.70 -12.75
C LEU A 194 7.27 -8.14 -11.29
N PRO A 195 6.19 -8.62 -10.65
CA PRO A 195 6.28 -9.25 -9.33
C PRO A 195 7.40 -10.28 -9.27
N THR A 196 8.36 -10.05 -8.40
CA THR A 196 9.47 -10.97 -8.10
C THR A 196 9.35 -11.41 -6.65
N SER A 197 9.28 -12.71 -6.42
CA SER A 197 9.11 -13.27 -5.07
C SER A 197 10.25 -12.86 -4.14
N CYS A 198 9.91 -12.56 -2.89
CA CYS A 198 10.90 -12.33 -1.84
C CYS A 198 11.37 -13.68 -1.29
N SER A 199 12.66 -13.79 -0.97
CA SER A 199 13.32 -15.02 -0.51
C SER A 199 12.97 -15.47 0.91
N SER A 200 12.10 -14.73 1.62
CA SER A 200 11.84 -14.92 3.05
C SER A 200 10.47 -15.58 3.32
N GLY A 201 10.46 -16.90 3.55
CA GLY A 201 9.39 -17.58 4.30
C GLY A 201 8.23 -18.19 3.50
N THR A 202 7.15 -18.53 4.21
CA THR A 202 5.95 -19.25 3.72
C THR A 202 4.83 -18.34 3.23
N SER A 203 5.03 -17.02 3.24
CA SER A 203 4.03 -16.03 2.83
C SER A 203 4.10 -15.79 1.32
N ASP A 204 2.94 -15.65 0.66
CA ASP A 204 2.89 -15.26 -0.75
C ASP A 204 3.22 -13.76 -0.88
N LEU A 205 4.52 -13.48 -1.03
CA LEU A 205 5.12 -12.16 -0.98
C LEU A 205 5.99 -11.92 -2.22
N ALA A 206 5.74 -10.83 -2.91
CA ALA A 206 6.55 -10.38 -4.04
C ALA A 206 6.59 -8.85 -4.09
N TRP A 207 7.54 -8.29 -4.83
CA TRP A 207 7.56 -6.87 -5.13
C TRP A 207 7.58 -6.63 -6.64
N SER A 208 6.93 -5.56 -7.09
CA SER A 208 7.00 -5.05 -8.47
C SER A 208 7.42 -3.58 -8.46
N ARG A 209 7.88 -3.06 -9.60
CA ARG A 209 8.26 -1.65 -9.74
C ARG A 209 7.40 -0.97 -10.79
N HIS A 210 6.97 0.25 -10.48
CA HIS A 210 6.07 1.02 -11.34
C HIS A 210 6.51 2.48 -11.44
N ALA A 211 6.44 3.04 -12.65
CA ALA A 211 6.64 4.47 -12.85
C ALA A 211 5.45 5.27 -12.29
N ARG A 212 5.70 6.53 -11.91
CA ARG A 212 4.68 7.46 -11.41
C ARG A 212 4.47 8.60 -12.40
N SER A 213 3.22 9.00 -12.62
CA SER A 213 2.84 9.95 -13.67
C SER A 213 2.77 11.41 -13.22
N PHE A 214 3.12 11.71 -11.98
CA PHE A 214 3.05 13.05 -11.40
C PHE A 214 4.44 13.61 -11.09
N VAL A 215 4.50 14.92 -10.82
CA VAL A 215 5.72 15.63 -10.39
C VAL A 215 5.44 16.44 -9.12
N TYR A 216 6.47 16.67 -8.31
CA TYR A 216 6.38 17.55 -7.15
C TYR A 216 6.36 19.02 -7.62
N ASN A 217 5.16 19.60 -7.67
CA ASN A 217 4.95 20.99 -8.11
C ASN A 217 5.71 22.04 -7.28
N HIS A 218 6.16 21.67 -6.07
CA HIS A 218 6.89 22.54 -5.15
C HIS A 218 8.42 22.41 -5.29
N GLN A 219 8.92 21.61 -6.23
CA GLN A 219 10.35 21.41 -6.47
C GLN A 219 10.74 21.80 -7.91
N ALA A 220 11.98 22.25 -8.08
CA ALA A 220 12.53 22.57 -9.39
C ALA A 220 13.06 21.32 -10.11
N PRO A 221 13.09 21.30 -11.46
CA PRO A 221 13.78 20.26 -12.21
C PRO A 221 15.29 20.22 -11.85
N PRO A 222 15.92 19.03 -11.78
CA PRO A 222 15.35 17.69 -12.00
C PRO A 222 14.77 17.03 -10.73
N ALA A 223 14.86 17.69 -9.57
CA ALA A 223 14.46 17.11 -8.28
C ALA A 223 12.94 16.85 -8.16
N HIS A 224 12.11 17.50 -8.99
CA HIS A 224 10.66 17.34 -8.95
C HIS A 224 10.14 15.95 -9.33
N HIS A 225 10.99 15.06 -9.84
CA HIS A 225 10.55 13.73 -10.22
C HIS A 225 10.47 12.83 -8.98
N PRO A 226 9.31 12.21 -8.70
CA PRO A 226 9.18 11.31 -7.56
C PRO A 226 9.97 10.00 -7.78
N GLY A 227 10.34 9.68 -9.02
CA GLY A 227 10.90 8.38 -9.38
C GLY A 227 9.85 7.26 -9.30
N SER A 228 10.30 6.03 -9.53
CA SER A 228 9.46 4.83 -9.48
C SER A 228 9.09 4.46 -8.04
N ILE A 229 8.02 3.69 -7.87
CA ILE A 229 7.59 3.12 -6.59
C ILE A 229 7.69 1.60 -6.64
N ALA A 230 8.21 0.99 -5.57
CA ALA A 230 8.16 -0.44 -5.33
C ALA A 230 6.86 -0.79 -4.60
N ILE A 231 6.03 -1.64 -5.20
CA ILE A 231 4.81 -2.14 -4.57
C ILE A 231 5.08 -3.56 -4.07
N TRP A 232 4.98 -3.73 -2.75
CA TRP A 232 5.08 -5.02 -2.08
C TRP A 232 3.70 -5.65 -2.02
N HIS A 233 3.52 -6.75 -2.74
CA HIS A 233 2.29 -7.54 -2.79
C HIS A 233 2.37 -8.62 -1.74
N LEU A 234 1.42 -8.60 -0.81
CA LEU A 234 1.27 -9.63 0.22
C LEU A 234 -0.11 -10.26 0.10
N TRP A 235 -0.16 -11.51 -0.34
CA TRP A 235 -1.40 -12.26 -0.51
C TRP A 235 -1.60 -13.20 0.68
N LEU A 236 -2.65 -12.93 1.44
CA LEU A 236 -2.96 -13.57 2.72
C LEU A 236 -4.14 -14.52 2.52
N SER A 237 -3.89 -15.82 2.64
CA SER A 237 -4.90 -16.89 2.59
C SER A 237 -5.08 -17.53 3.94
#